data_AF-A0A1V5BSQ5-F1
#
_entry.id   AF-A0A1V5BSQ5-F1
#
_cell.length_a   1.000
_cell.length_b   1.000
_cell.length_c   1.000
_cell.angle_alpha   90.00
_cell.angle_beta   90.00
_cell.angle_gamma   90.00
#
_symmetry.space_group_name_H-M   'P 1'
#
loop_
_entity.id
_entity.type
_entity.pdbx_description
1 polymer ?
#
loop_
_entity_poly.entity_id
_entity_poly.type
_entity_poly.pdbx_seq_one_letter_code
_entity_poly.pdbx_strand_id
1 'polypeptide(L)'
;MANYPLTVMNKEGTLLRSNNSYYSDEYAESMCDLFLRDCVVKDEQGKLHKYYRLHAKQAHNAEMALAYDIRCPECHSGMLKQIGRQLSYNELGLYRCPVCDKK
;
A
#
# COMPACT_ATOMS: atom_id res chain seq x y z
N MET A 1 -10.82 -7.99 -2.39
CA MET A 1 -9.64 -7.14 -2.13
C MET A 1 -8.83 -7.16 -3.41
N ALA A 2 -8.30 -6.03 -3.82
CA ALA A 2 -7.45 -5.86 -4.99
C ALA A 2 -5.99 -5.72 -4.54
N ASN A 3 -5.11 -6.37 -5.30
CA ASN A 3 -3.67 -6.28 -5.10
C ASN A 3 -3.06 -5.36 -6.16
N TYR A 4 -2.23 -4.44 -5.69
CA TYR A 4 -1.58 -3.44 -6.52
C TYR A 4 -0.07 -3.66 -6.43
N PRO A 5 0.54 -4.40 -7.38
CA PRO A 5 1.99 -4.55 -7.43
C PRO A 5 2.67 -3.19 -7.49
N LEU A 6 3.74 -3.04 -6.73
CA LEU A 6 4.51 -1.81 -6.64
C LEU A 6 5.74 -1.89 -7.54
N THR A 7 6.02 -0.80 -8.24
CA THR A 7 7.22 -0.63 -9.05
C THR A 7 8.00 0.57 -8.55
N VAL A 8 9.31 0.37 -8.36
CA VAL A 8 10.24 1.45 -7.99
C VAL A 8 10.37 2.44 -9.16
N MET A 9 10.27 3.73 -8.86
CA MET A 9 10.39 4.80 -9.86
C MET A 9 11.66 5.63 -9.76
N ASN A 10 12.36 5.61 -8.63
CA ASN A 10 13.60 6.37 -8.43
C ASN A 10 14.80 5.44 -8.25
N LYS A 11 16.00 6.00 -8.44
CA LYS A 11 17.26 5.27 -8.24
C LYS A 11 17.49 4.88 -6.78
N GLU A 12 16.88 5.59 -5.83
CA GLU A 12 17.03 5.34 -4.39
C GLU A 12 16.14 4.20 -3.87
N GLY A 13 15.17 3.72 -4.65
CA GLY A 13 14.29 2.62 -4.22
C GLY A 13 13.11 3.02 -3.34
N THR A 14 13.01 4.30 -2.95
CA THR A 14 12.02 4.79 -1.97
C THR A 14 10.69 5.21 -2.60
N LEU A 15 10.70 5.66 -3.86
CA LEU A 15 9.50 6.13 -4.54
C LEU A 15 8.83 4.98 -5.30
N LEU A 16 7.66 4.57 -4.83
CA LEU A 16 6.91 3.44 -5.37
C LEU A 16 5.66 3.91 -6.11
N ARG A 17 5.37 3.25 -7.22
CA ARG A 17 4.12 3.39 -7.97
C ARG A 17 3.34 2.10 -7.94
N SER A 18 2.10 2.19 -7.51
CA SER A 18 1.12 1.10 -7.62
C SER A 18 0.63 0.95 -9.06
N ASN A 19 0.65 -0.28 -9.56
CA ASN A 19 0.00 -0.67 -10.80
C ASN A 19 -1.30 -1.40 -10.50
N ASN A 20 -2.32 -1.16 -11.32
CA ASN A 20 -3.56 -1.92 -11.25
C ASN A 20 -3.29 -3.33 -11.78
N SER A 21 -3.70 -4.34 -11.02
CA SER A 21 -3.62 -5.73 -11.42
C SER A 21 -4.87 -6.49 -10.98
N TYR A 22 -5.13 -7.61 -11.63
CA TYR A 22 -6.14 -8.58 -11.21
C TYR A 22 -5.49 -9.75 -10.47
N TYR A 23 -4.37 -9.51 -9.77
CA TYR A 23 -3.65 -10.56 -9.08
C TYR A 23 -4.41 -11.06 -7.86
N SER A 24 -4.55 -12.38 -7.77
CA SER A 24 -4.96 -13.07 -6.54
C SER A 24 -3.94 -12.82 -5.43
N ASP A 25 -4.40 -12.93 -4.18
CA ASP A 25 -3.56 -12.73 -3.01
C ASP A 25 -2.32 -13.63 -3.02
N GLU A 26 -2.50 -14.92 -3.31
CA GLU A 26 -1.42 -15.91 -3.38
C GLU A 26 -0.38 -15.58 -4.47
N TYR A 27 -0.87 -15.07 -5.62
CA TYR A 27 -0.01 -14.71 -6.73
C TYR A 27 0.81 -13.47 -6.42
N ALA A 28 0.17 -12.45 -5.82
CA ALA A 28 0.85 -11.23 -5.40
C ALA A 28 1.94 -11.53 -4.35
N GLU A 29 1.64 -12.39 -3.37
CA GLU A 29 2.60 -12.78 -2.33
C GLU A 29 3.80 -13.57 -2.87
N SER A 30 3.57 -14.40 -3.89
CA SER A 30 4.64 -15.20 -4.51
C SER A 30 5.48 -14.40 -5.51
N MET A 31 4.86 -13.53 -6.30
CA MET A 31 5.50 -12.88 -7.45
C MET A 31 5.96 -11.46 -7.21
N CYS A 32 5.32 -10.71 -6.30
CA CYS A 32 5.61 -9.30 -6.11
C CYS A 32 6.53 -9.11 -4.89
N ASP A 33 7.66 -8.44 -5.08
CA ASP A 33 8.54 -8.07 -3.97
C ASP A 33 7.83 -7.13 -2.99
N LEU A 34 7.06 -6.17 -3.54
CA LEU A 34 6.24 -5.21 -2.81
C LEU A 34 4.88 -5.07 -3.50
N PHE A 35 3.79 -5.08 -2.75
CA PHE A 35 2.45 -4.81 -3.27
C PHE A 35 1.57 -4.16 -2.19
N LEU A 36 0.58 -3.39 -2.63
CA LEU A 36 -0.49 -2.92 -1.74
C LEU A 36 -1.69 -3.86 -1.84
N ARG A 37 -2.35 -4.13 -0.72
CA ARG A 37 -3.67 -4.75 -0.67
C ARG A 37 -4.66 -3.73 -0.15
N ASP A 38 -5.79 -3.51 -0.83
CA ASP A 38 -6.81 -2.61 -0.30
C ASP A 38 -7.72 -3.30 0.72
N CYS A 39 -8.11 -2.50 1.72
CA CYS A 39 -9.10 -2.84 2.72
C CYS A 39 -10.11 -1.69 2.79
N VAL A 40 -11.36 -1.95 2.42
CA VAL A 40 -12.45 -0.98 2.63
C VAL A 40 -13.08 -1.28 3.98
N VAL A 41 -13.02 -0.32 4.89
CA VAL A 41 -13.63 -0.40 6.22
C VAL A 41 -14.73 0.64 6.31
N LYS A 42 -15.84 0.27 6.94
CA LYS A 42 -16.95 1.17 7.22
C LYS A 42 -16.76 1.76 8.61
N ASP A 43 -16.65 3.08 8.70
CA ASP A 43 -16.58 3.79 9.97
C ASP A 43 -17.96 3.84 10.66
N GLU A 44 -18.00 4.19 11.94
CA GLU A 44 -19.22 4.21 12.78
C GLU A 44 -20.31 5.13 12.23
N GLN A 45 -19.93 6.19 11.50
CA GLN A 45 -20.84 7.12 10.82
C GLN A 45 -21.36 6.58 9.48
N GLY A 46 -20.98 5.35 9.10
CA GLY A 46 -21.38 4.70 7.87
C GLY A 46 -20.59 5.12 6.63
N LYS A 47 -19.58 5.99 6.76
CA LYS A 47 -18.67 6.35 5.67
C LYS A 47 -17.71 5.20 5.38
N LEU A 48 -17.53 4.89 4.09
CA LEU A 48 -16.57 3.89 3.64
C LEU A 48 -15.20 4.54 3.47
N HIS A 49 -14.19 3.98 4.14
CA HIS A 49 -12.81 4.42 4.06
C HIS A 49 -11.96 3.32 3.44
N LYS A 50 -11.19 3.70 2.41
CA LYS A 50 -10.28 2.80 1.72
C LYS A 50 -8.88 2.95 2.29
N TYR A 51 -8.37 1.84 2.83
CA TYR A 51 -7.04 1.69 3.37
C TYR A 51 -6.22 0.79 2.47
N TYR A 52 -4.90 0.92 2.53
CA TYR A 52 -3.97 0.10 1.77
C TYR A 52 -2.91 -0.45 2.71
N ARG A 53 -2.80 -1.77 2.83
CA ARG A 53 -1.70 -2.40 3.56
C ARG A 53 -0.55 -2.65 2.59
N LEU A 54 0.64 -2.20 2.97
CA LEU A 54 1.88 -2.53 2.25
C LEU A 54 2.36 -3.91 2.69
N HIS A 55 2.47 -4.81 1.73
CA HIS A 55 3.04 -6.14 1.89
C HIS A 55 4.39 -6.22 1.19
N ALA A 56 5.30 -6.96 1.82
CA ALA A 56 6.60 -7.27 1.29
C ALA A 56 6.84 -8.78 1.31
N LYS A 57 7.45 -9.29 0.25
CA LYS A 57 7.85 -10.70 0.16
C LYS A 57 8.98 -11.02 1.13
N GLN A 58 9.95 -10.11 1.24
CA GLN A 58 11.08 -10.24 2.15
C GLN A 58 10.78 -9.52 3.48
N ALA A 59 11.31 -10.05 4.57
CA ALA A 59 11.23 -9.42 5.88
C ALA A 59 11.92 -8.04 5.85
N HIS A 60 11.18 -6.97 6.16
CA HIS A 60 11.74 -5.63 6.29
C HIS A 60 11.81 -5.21 7.75
N ASN A 61 12.86 -4.46 8.07
CA ASN A 61 12.97 -3.76 9.35
C ASN A 61 12.04 -2.54 9.38
N ALA A 62 11.70 -2.09 10.58
CA ALA A 62 10.80 -0.96 10.77
C ALA A 62 11.26 0.33 10.05
N GLU A 63 12.56 0.61 10.02
CA GLU A 63 13.10 1.78 9.31
C GLU A 63 12.89 1.70 7.79
N MET A 64 13.06 0.50 7.21
CA MET A 64 12.82 0.28 5.77
C MET A 64 11.34 0.39 5.43
N ALA A 65 10.46 -0.08 6.32
CA ALA A 65 9.02 0.02 6.15
C ALA A 65 8.51 1.48 6.11
N LEU A 66 9.22 2.40 6.77
CA LEU A 66 8.88 3.83 6.81
C LEU A 66 9.48 4.64 5.66
N ALA A 67 10.42 4.07 4.90
CA ALA A 67 11.18 4.79 3.88
C ALA A 67 10.44 4.94 2.54
N TYR A 68 9.28 4.29 2.36
CA TYR A 68 8.59 4.25 1.08
C TYR A 68 7.55 5.36 0.91
N ASP A 69 7.73 6.16 -0.14
CA ASP A 69 6.75 7.10 -0.66
C ASP A 69 5.93 6.43 -1.76
N ILE A 70 4.66 6.19 -1.51
CA ILE A 70 3.81 5.39 -2.41
C ILE A 70 2.74 6.26 -3.04
N ARG A 71 2.67 6.26 -4.38
CA ARG A 71 1.57 6.92 -5.10
C ARG A 71 0.27 6.16 -4.95
N CYS A 72 -0.84 6.88 -4.79
CA CYS A 72 -2.16 6.29 -4.68
C CYS A 72 -2.57 5.59 -6.00
N PRO A 73 -3.07 4.34 -5.95
CA PRO A 73 -3.53 3.61 -7.14
C PRO A 73 -4.81 4.18 -7.76
N GLU A 74 -5.63 4.90 -6.99
CA GLU A 74 -6.92 5.41 -7.48
C GLU A 74 -6.76 6.76 -8.18
N CYS A 75 -6.16 7.74 -7.49
CA CYS A 75 -6.09 9.10 -8.01
C CYS A 75 -4.78 9.40 -8.76
N HIS A 76 -3.73 8.59 -8.55
CA HIS A 76 -2.37 8.76 -9.08
C HIS A 76 -1.68 10.11 -8.81
N SER A 77 -2.40 11.09 -8.26
CA SER A 77 -1.95 12.44 -7.93
C SER A 77 -1.56 12.59 -6.47
N GLY A 78 -2.23 11.87 -5.57
CA GLY A 78 -1.94 11.87 -4.14
C GLY A 78 -0.87 10.85 -3.76
N MET A 79 0.00 11.21 -2.81
CA MET A 79 0.81 10.25 -2.07
C MET A 79 -0.01 9.64 -0.94
N LEU A 80 0.16 8.34 -0.74
CA LEU A 80 -0.39 7.63 0.38
C LEU A 80 0.31 8.06 1.67
N LYS A 81 -0.48 8.41 2.70
CA LYS A 81 0.05 8.69 4.03
C LYS A 81 -0.04 7.45 4.89
N GLN A 82 1.06 7.09 5.54
CA GLN A 82 1.06 6.04 6.54
C GLN A 82 0.30 6.51 7.78
N ILE A 83 -0.66 5.70 8.21
CA ILE A 83 -1.49 5.93 9.39
C ILE A 83 -1.35 4.80 10.42
N GLY A 84 -0.81 3.65 10.02
CA GLY A 84 -0.61 2.49 10.87
C GLY A 84 0.79 1.93 10.75
N ARG A 85 1.31 1.45 11.88
CA ARG A 85 2.63 0.83 11.99
C ARG A 85 2.65 -0.57 11.35
N GLN A 86 3.86 -1.11 11.25
CA GLN A 86 4.14 -2.49 10.90
C GLN A 86 3.41 -3.44 11.83
N LEU A 87 2.72 -4.44 11.27
CA LEU A 87 2.13 -5.54 12.04
C LEU A 87 3.09 -6.72 12.12
N SER A 88 3.80 -6.98 11.02
CA SER A 88 4.65 -8.16 10.83
C SER A 88 5.84 -7.79 9.94
N TYR A 89 6.87 -8.63 9.90
CA TYR A 89 8.03 -8.44 9.01
C TYR A 89 7.66 -8.29 7.53
N ASN A 90 6.52 -8.86 7.13
CA ASN A 90 6.00 -8.85 5.76
C ASN A 90 4.81 -7.89 5.58
N GLU A 91 4.30 -7.30 6.67
CA GLU A 91 3.17 -6.37 6.68
C GLU A 91 3.62 -5.02 7.23
N LEU A 92 4.09 -4.15 6.34
CA LEU A 92 4.95 -3.03 6.66
C LEU A 92 4.21 -1.83 7.24
N GLY A 93 3.10 -1.44 6.64
CA GLY A 93 2.40 -0.21 7.02
C GLY A 93 0.99 -0.16 6.50
N LEU A 94 0.12 0.52 7.26
CA LEU A 94 -1.22 0.87 6.79
C LEU A 94 -1.20 2.29 6.24
N TYR A 95 -1.70 2.43 5.03
CA TYR A 95 -1.70 3.67 4.29
C TYR A 95 -3.12 4.11 3.94
N ARG A 96 -3.31 5.42 3.83
CA ARG A 96 -4.57 6.04 3.39
C ARG A 96 -4.26 7.20 2.45
N CYS A 97 -5.07 7.35 1.40
CA CYS A 97 -4.92 8.47 0.48
C CYS A 97 -5.67 9.69 1.01
N PRO A 98 -5.01 10.79 1.40
CA PRO A 98 -5.71 11.99 1.89
C PRO A 98 -6.51 12.70 0.79
N VAL A 99 -6.26 12.41 -0.49
CA VAL A 99 -7.00 12.98 -1.62
C VAL A 99 -8.29 12.20 -1.87
N CYS A 100 -8.22 10.86 -1.93
CA CYS A 100 -9.41 10.03 -2.12
C CYS A 100 -10.32 10.06 -0.90
N ASP A 101 -9.76 10.24 0.29
CA ASP A 101 -10.54 10.25 1.52
C ASP A 101 -11.39 11.52 1.74
N LYS A 102 -10.94 12.63 1.15
CA LYS A 102 -11.67 13.91 1.15
C LYS A 102 -12.80 13.95 0.12
N LYS A 103 -12.79 13.04 -0.86
CA LYS A 103 -13.95 12.84 -1.75
C LYS A 103 -15.07 12.12 -1.01
#